data_AF-A0A9D5NJB7-F1
#
_entry.id   AF-A0A9D5NJB7-F1
#
_cell.length_a   1.000
_cell.length_b   1.000
_cell.length_c   1.000
_cell.angle_alpha   90.00
_cell.angle_beta   90.00
_cell.angle_gamma   90.00
#
_symmetry.space_group_name_H-M   'P 1'
#
loop_
_entity.id
_entity.type
_entity.pdbx_description
1 polymer ?
#
loop_
_entity_poly.entity_id
_entity_poly.type
_entity_poly.pdbx_seq_one_letter_code
_entity_poly.pdbx_strand_id
1 'polypeptide(L)'
;MNEEKVYIEKREYDFLKQQDNDFYKLKRADFAIKIYSGAVIPPTHPSYNNDRIKIEIFSFDFIKLGEYSIQIDGKEYNIKSQNLFNNIKKFVSDNLEVLIGWSKHQTNSNLNNNGYEGGKSRSIQIKYGQLVINVNGQVSDLGSLCDEFINEIKTMIINDGNKTNENFIEENINKILSTPTPPVDEEFEKYCKLYQDRFGKKAYIAEPGGTRERTIEAIKICLDKNEDLLDKLLYPNNDDNILY
;
A
#
# COMPACT_ATOMS: atom_id res chain seq x y z
N MET A 1 14.46 17.71 -45.70
CA MET A 1 14.00 18.90 -44.94
C MET A 1 12.56 18.76 -44.42
N ASN A 2 11.64 18.04 -45.09
CA ASN A 2 10.27 17.82 -44.58
C ASN A 2 10.14 16.69 -43.54
N GLU A 3 10.86 15.59 -43.69
CA GLU A 3 10.72 14.42 -42.79
C GLU A 3 11.22 14.69 -41.37
N GLU A 4 12.32 15.43 -41.26
CA GLU A 4 12.93 15.80 -39.97
C GLU A 4 12.02 16.76 -39.17
N LYS A 5 11.35 17.68 -39.88
CA LYS A 5 10.40 18.63 -39.29
C LYS A 5 9.12 17.94 -38.81
N VAL A 6 8.57 17.02 -39.61
CA VAL A 6 7.42 16.18 -39.24
C VAL A 6 7.74 15.28 -38.05
N TYR A 7 8.98 14.78 -37.96
CA TYR A 7 9.42 13.93 -36.86
C TYR A 7 9.60 14.71 -35.54
N ILE A 8 10.09 15.96 -35.60
CA ILE A 8 10.18 16.86 -34.43
C ILE A 8 8.78 17.21 -33.92
N GLU A 9 7.86 17.63 -34.81
CA GLU A 9 6.47 17.97 -34.45
C GLU A 9 5.73 16.78 -33.81
N LYS A 10 5.97 15.56 -34.29
CA LYS A 10 5.40 14.34 -33.70
C LYS A 10 5.94 14.06 -32.29
N ARG A 11 7.25 14.20 -32.07
CA ARG A 11 7.84 14.04 -30.73
C ARG A 11 7.30 15.07 -29.72
N GLU A 12 7.17 16.32 -30.14
CA GLU A 12 6.59 17.37 -29.29
C GLU A 12 5.13 17.09 -28.96
N TYR A 13 4.34 16.65 -29.94
CA TYR A 13 2.95 16.25 -29.72
C TYR A 13 2.82 15.08 -28.74
N ASP A 14 3.61 14.01 -28.94
CA ASP A 14 3.58 12.83 -28.06
C ASP A 14 4.02 13.19 -26.62
N PHE A 15 5.01 14.09 -26.48
CA PHE A 15 5.45 14.63 -25.20
C PHE A 15 4.36 15.43 -24.48
N LEU A 16 3.69 16.35 -25.19
CA LEU A 16 2.59 17.14 -24.62
C LEU A 16 1.42 16.24 -24.20
N LYS A 17 1.06 15.25 -25.03
CA LYS A 17 0.02 14.28 -24.72
C LYS A 17 0.36 13.44 -23.48
N GLN A 18 1.62 13.08 -23.32
CA GLN A 18 2.09 12.37 -22.14
C GLN A 18 2.01 13.24 -20.88
N GLN A 19 2.40 14.52 -20.97
CA GLN A 19 2.23 15.47 -19.86
C GLN A 19 0.77 15.65 -19.46
N ASP A 20 -0.13 15.79 -20.44
CA ASP A 20 -1.56 15.90 -20.18
C ASP A 20 -2.08 14.67 -19.44
N ASN A 21 -1.73 13.47 -19.91
CA ASN A 21 -2.15 12.22 -19.29
C ASN A 21 -1.62 12.10 -17.85
N ASP A 22 -0.34 12.41 -17.63
CA ASP A 22 0.26 12.43 -16.30
C ASP A 22 -0.43 13.44 -15.37
N PHE A 23 -0.78 14.62 -15.89
CA PHE A 23 -1.54 15.62 -15.14
C PHE A 23 -2.94 15.11 -14.77
N TYR A 24 -3.66 14.47 -15.68
CA TYR A 24 -4.97 13.87 -15.39
C TYR A 24 -4.87 12.75 -14.35
N LYS A 25 -3.89 11.86 -14.47
CA LYS A 25 -3.64 10.79 -13.49
C LYS A 25 -3.34 11.36 -12.12
N LEU A 26 -2.43 12.34 -12.05
CA LEU A 26 -2.08 13.01 -10.82
C LEU A 26 -3.28 13.73 -10.21
N LYS A 27 -4.13 14.40 -11.02
CA LYS A 27 -5.33 15.09 -10.54
C LYS A 27 -6.35 14.13 -9.90
N ARG A 28 -6.54 12.95 -10.46
CA ARG A 28 -7.54 11.96 -10.00
C ARG A 28 -7.08 11.10 -8.82
N ALA A 29 -5.78 10.89 -8.67
CA ALA A 29 -5.27 10.04 -7.59
C ALA A 29 -5.33 10.76 -6.23
N ASP A 30 -5.79 10.06 -5.18
CA ASP A 30 -5.70 10.56 -3.80
C ASP A 30 -4.28 10.40 -3.23
N PHE A 31 -3.51 9.48 -3.79
CA PHE A 31 -2.11 9.30 -3.50
C PHE A 31 -1.36 9.00 -4.79
N ALA A 32 -0.23 9.66 -5.01
CA ALA A 32 0.66 9.34 -6.12
C ALA A 32 2.11 9.52 -5.69
N ILE A 33 2.98 8.71 -6.27
CA ILE A 33 4.43 8.86 -6.13
C ILE A 33 5.08 8.70 -7.49
N LYS A 34 5.93 9.66 -7.85
CA LYS A 34 6.80 9.61 -9.01
C LYS A 34 8.23 9.85 -8.52
N ILE A 35 9.08 8.86 -8.71
CA ILE A 35 10.50 8.92 -8.36
C ILE A 35 11.30 8.67 -9.63
N TYR A 36 12.32 9.49 -9.81
CA TYR A 36 13.35 9.26 -10.79
C TYR A 36 14.72 9.43 -10.12
N SER A 37 15.63 8.51 -10.41
CA SER A 37 17.02 8.57 -10.00
C SER A 37 17.90 8.00 -11.10
N GLY A 38 19.02 8.62 -11.42
CA GLY A 38 19.96 8.05 -12.39
C GLY A 38 21.00 9.03 -12.90
N ALA A 39 22.08 8.50 -13.47
CA ALA A 39 23.13 9.31 -14.09
C ALA A 39 22.57 10.15 -15.27
N VAL A 40 23.05 11.38 -15.42
CA VAL A 40 22.71 12.23 -16.56
C VAL A 40 23.64 11.87 -17.74
N ILE A 41 23.33 10.76 -18.41
CA ILE A 41 24.06 10.26 -19.58
C ILE A 41 23.11 9.92 -20.73
N PRO A 42 23.56 9.95 -21.99
CA PRO A 42 22.70 9.66 -23.14
C PRO A 42 22.11 8.24 -23.11
N PRO A 43 20.88 8.02 -23.63
CA PRO A 43 20.25 6.70 -23.72
C PRO A 43 21.05 5.65 -24.50
N THR A 44 21.96 6.09 -25.37
CA THR A 44 22.85 5.23 -26.16
C THR A 44 24.06 4.73 -25.38
N HIS A 45 24.33 5.28 -24.19
CA HIS A 45 25.49 4.90 -23.39
C HIS A 45 25.29 3.50 -22.77
N PRO A 46 26.28 2.58 -22.79
CA PRO A 46 26.12 1.21 -22.26
C PRO A 46 25.68 1.15 -20.80
N SER A 47 26.15 2.11 -19.99
CA SER A 47 25.80 2.24 -18.56
C SER A 47 24.52 3.04 -18.32
N TYR A 48 23.73 3.38 -19.34
CA TYR A 48 22.55 4.25 -19.20
C TYR A 48 21.59 3.75 -18.12
N ASN A 49 21.37 2.44 -18.05
CA ASN A 49 20.45 1.82 -17.10
C ASN A 49 21.07 1.56 -15.72
N ASN A 50 22.38 1.76 -15.54
CA ASN A 50 23.04 1.46 -14.28
C ASN A 50 22.56 2.43 -13.18
N ASP A 51 22.13 1.86 -12.06
CA ASP A 51 21.61 2.59 -10.89
C ASP A 51 20.44 3.54 -11.22
N ARG A 52 19.75 3.28 -12.34
CA ARG A 52 18.62 4.07 -12.80
C ARG A 52 17.33 3.50 -12.23
N ILE A 53 16.58 4.37 -11.58
CA ILE A 53 15.30 4.08 -10.95
C ILE A 53 14.25 4.99 -11.56
N LYS A 54 13.15 4.41 -12.01
CA LYS A 54 11.93 5.10 -12.39
C LYS A 54 10.77 4.37 -11.71
N ILE A 55 10.07 5.04 -10.80
CA ILE A 55 8.92 4.51 -10.08
C ILE A 55 7.78 5.50 -10.25
N GLU A 56 6.65 5.05 -10.80
CA GLU A 56 5.43 5.83 -10.92
C GLU A 56 4.29 4.96 -10.39
N ILE A 57 3.61 5.40 -9.35
CA ILE A 57 2.52 4.66 -8.70
C ILE A 57 1.38 5.64 -8.45
N PHE A 58 0.17 5.30 -8.91
CA PHE A 58 -1.03 6.11 -8.72
C PHE A 58 -2.09 5.29 -7.98
N SER A 59 -2.72 5.87 -6.96
CA SER A 59 -3.65 5.15 -6.08
C SER A 59 -5.06 4.96 -6.64
N PHE A 60 -5.36 5.49 -7.82
CA PHE A 60 -6.70 5.42 -8.39
C PHE A 60 -7.02 3.97 -8.74
N ASP A 61 -7.80 3.29 -7.90
CA ASP A 61 -8.20 1.89 -8.04
C ASP A 61 -6.99 0.97 -8.36
N PHE A 62 -5.90 1.14 -7.60
CA PHE A 62 -4.56 0.58 -7.85
C PHE A 62 -4.55 -0.90 -8.31
N ILE A 63 -5.35 -1.76 -7.67
CA ILE A 63 -5.47 -3.18 -8.02
C ILE A 63 -6.21 -3.40 -9.36
N LYS A 64 -7.26 -2.61 -9.63
CA LYS A 64 -8.11 -2.82 -10.82
C LYS A 64 -7.51 -2.25 -12.09
N LEU A 65 -6.77 -1.15 -11.97
CA LEU A 65 -6.30 -0.40 -13.14
C LEU A 65 -4.82 -0.62 -13.43
N GLY A 66 -4.05 -1.18 -12.51
CA GLY A 66 -2.63 -1.48 -12.74
C GLY A 66 -1.82 -0.24 -13.15
N GLU A 67 -2.25 0.93 -12.70
CA GLU A 67 -1.68 2.23 -13.10
C GLU A 67 -0.39 2.50 -12.30
N TYR A 68 0.64 1.72 -12.61
CA TYR A 68 1.99 1.91 -12.14
C TYR A 68 3.01 1.60 -13.25
N SER A 69 4.18 2.21 -13.18
CA SER A 69 5.32 1.91 -14.03
C SER A 69 6.57 1.91 -13.17
N ILE A 70 7.21 0.75 -13.05
CA ILE A 70 8.38 0.58 -12.19
C ILE A 70 9.50 -0.07 -12.98
N GLN A 71 10.60 0.67 -13.13
CA GLN A 71 11.82 0.22 -13.75
C GLN A 71 12.99 0.50 -12.81
N ILE A 72 13.74 -0.54 -12.48
CA ILE A 72 14.93 -0.45 -11.62
C ILE A 72 16.06 -1.17 -12.34
N ASP A 73 17.16 -0.47 -12.59
CA ASP A 73 18.35 -0.99 -13.25
C ASP A 73 18.01 -1.64 -14.61
N GLY A 74 17.08 -1.02 -15.34
CA GLY A 74 16.56 -1.50 -16.63
C GLY A 74 15.53 -2.64 -16.55
N LYS A 75 15.31 -3.24 -15.38
CA LYS A 75 14.34 -4.32 -15.17
C LYS A 75 12.97 -3.76 -14.78
N GLU A 76 11.91 -4.33 -15.34
CA GLU A 76 10.53 -4.00 -14.97
C GLU A 76 10.10 -4.77 -13.72
N TYR A 77 9.38 -4.09 -12.83
CA TYR A 77 8.82 -4.67 -11.62
C TYR A 77 7.32 -4.49 -11.59
N ASN A 78 6.62 -5.56 -11.18
CA ASN A 78 5.19 -5.55 -10.99
C ASN A 78 4.84 -5.54 -9.51
N ILE A 79 3.93 -4.66 -9.10
CA ILE A 79 3.37 -4.70 -7.75
C ILE A 79 2.24 -5.73 -7.74
N LYS A 80 2.48 -6.85 -7.08
CA LYS A 80 1.53 -7.98 -7.00
C LYS A 80 0.63 -7.93 -5.77
N SER A 81 0.96 -7.07 -4.79
CA SER A 81 0.28 -7.04 -3.50
C SER A 81 -0.19 -5.64 -3.12
N GLN A 82 -1.42 -5.55 -2.62
CA GLN A 82 -1.93 -4.33 -1.97
C GLN A 82 -1.11 -3.98 -0.72
N ASN A 83 -0.49 -4.99 -0.09
CA ASN A 83 0.38 -4.80 1.08
C ASN A 83 1.61 -3.95 0.73
N LEU A 84 2.30 -4.20 -0.39
CA LEU A 84 3.43 -3.38 -0.81
C LEU A 84 3.01 -1.93 -1.03
N PHE A 85 1.91 -1.71 -1.75
CA PHE A 85 1.40 -0.36 -1.96
C PHE A 85 1.08 0.35 -0.63
N ASN A 86 0.43 -0.34 0.30
CA ASN A 86 0.12 0.20 1.63
C ASN A 86 1.39 0.51 2.44
N ASN A 87 2.42 -0.33 2.34
CA ASN A 87 3.71 -0.11 3.00
C ASN A 87 4.43 1.12 2.43
N ILE A 88 4.48 1.27 1.10
CA ILE A 88 5.03 2.46 0.44
C ILE A 88 4.25 3.71 0.87
N LYS A 89 2.91 3.65 0.84
CA LYS A 89 2.07 4.76 1.27
C LYS A 89 2.31 5.15 2.73
N LYS A 90 2.43 4.15 3.62
CA LYS A 90 2.75 4.37 5.04
C LYS A 90 4.14 5.01 5.19
N PHE A 91 5.17 4.47 4.54
CA PHE A 91 6.51 5.03 4.56
C PHE A 91 6.54 6.50 4.11
N VAL A 92 5.82 6.84 3.03
CA VAL A 92 5.68 8.23 2.58
C VAL A 92 4.97 9.09 3.63
N SER A 93 3.89 8.58 4.23
CA SER A 93 3.15 9.28 5.28
C SER A 93 4.03 9.56 6.50
N ASP A 94 4.81 8.59 6.94
CA ASP A 94 5.71 8.69 8.09
C ASP A 94 6.85 9.70 7.83
N ASN A 95 7.19 9.95 6.57
CA ASN A 95 8.23 10.91 6.16
C ASN A 95 7.67 12.23 5.58
N LEU A 96 6.36 12.47 5.68
CA LEU A 96 5.70 13.58 4.98
C LEU A 96 6.25 14.96 5.41
N GLU A 97 6.44 15.17 6.72
CA GLU A 97 6.97 16.43 7.25
C GLU A 97 8.40 16.72 6.76
N VAL A 98 9.23 15.69 6.73
CA VAL A 98 10.61 15.76 6.24
C VAL A 98 10.63 16.14 4.76
N LEU A 99 9.80 15.51 3.94
CA LEU A 99 9.65 15.80 2.51
C LEU A 99 9.16 17.24 2.26
N ILE A 100 8.22 17.73 3.06
CA ILE A 100 7.77 19.14 3.01
C ILE A 100 8.93 20.06 3.35
N GLY A 101 9.72 19.74 4.38
CA GLY A 101 10.92 20.48 4.75
C GLY A 101 11.92 20.57 3.61
N TRP A 102 12.24 19.44 2.97
CA TRP A 102 13.13 19.40 1.80
C TRP A 102 12.61 20.23 0.64
N SER A 103 11.31 20.14 0.34
CA SER A 103 10.68 20.90 -0.74
C SER A 103 10.77 22.42 -0.50
N LYS A 104 10.56 22.87 0.75
CA LYS A 104 10.71 24.29 1.13
C LYS A 104 12.16 24.78 1.07
N HIS A 105 13.13 23.90 1.32
CA HIS A 105 14.55 24.23 1.29
C HIS A 105 15.06 24.52 -0.15
N GLN A 106 14.29 24.15 -1.17
CA GLN A 106 14.62 24.35 -2.58
C GLN A 106 14.30 25.80 -3.00
N THR A 107 15.22 26.70 -2.73
CA THR A 107 15.14 28.10 -3.20
C THR A 107 15.75 28.25 -4.59
N ASN A 108 15.32 29.28 -5.35
CA ASN A 108 15.84 29.56 -6.69
C ASN A 108 17.37 29.78 -6.73
N SER A 109 17.97 30.27 -5.64
CA SER A 109 19.44 30.40 -5.51
C SER A 109 20.15 29.05 -5.54
N ASN A 110 19.53 28.01 -4.98
CA ASN A 110 20.10 26.66 -4.96
C ASN A 110 19.99 25.99 -6.35
N LEU A 111 18.95 26.32 -7.14
CA LEU A 111 18.75 25.75 -8.47
C LEU A 111 19.69 26.34 -9.54
N ASN A 112 20.01 27.63 -9.46
CA ASN A 112 20.86 28.31 -10.45
C ASN A 112 22.32 27.83 -10.44
N ASN A 113 22.80 27.30 -9.31
CA ASN A 113 24.16 26.76 -9.17
C ASN A 113 24.24 25.23 -9.32
N ASN A 114 23.11 24.54 -9.57
CA ASN A 114 23.04 23.07 -9.67
C ASN A 114 23.32 22.52 -11.08
N GLY A 115 24.09 23.25 -11.89
CA GLY A 115 24.57 22.74 -13.18
C GLY A 115 25.63 21.67 -12.95
N TYR A 116 25.21 20.42 -12.82
CA TYR A 116 26.14 19.29 -12.73
C TYR A 116 26.08 18.47 -14.03
N GLU A 117 26.99 18.76 -14.97
CA GLU A 117 27.33 17.82 -16.02
C GLU A 117 28.07 16.62 -15.39
N GLY A 118 27.48 15.43 -15.46
CA GLY A 118 28.08 14.18 -14.99
C GLY A 118 27.60 13.63 -13.63
N GLY A 119 26.64 14.28 -12.97
CA GLY A 119 26.09 13.83 -11.67
C GLY A 119 24.90 12.86 -11.77
N LYS A 120 24.49 12.30 -10.63
CA LYS A 120 23.22 11.55 -10.49
C LYS A 120 22.07 12.54 -10.30
N SER A 121 21.07 12.50 -11.18
CA SER A 121 19.83 13.27 -11.05
C SER A 121 18.85 12.52 -10.16
N ARG A 122 18.07 13.26 -9.35
CA ARG A 122 17.09 12.73 -8.40
C ARG A 122 15.88 13.65 -8.38
N SER A 123 14.70 13.08 -8.59
CA SER A 123 13.43 13.81 -8.54
C SER A 123 12.41 12.97 -7.81
N ILE A 124 11.75 13.56 -6.82
CA ILE A 124 10.68 12.93 -6.04
C ILE A 124 9.47 13.86 -6.13
N GLN A 125 8.36 13.35 -6.65
CA GLN A 125 7.06 14.02 -6.63
C GLN A 125 6.08 13.12 -5.89
N ILE A 126 5.42 13.69 -4.88
CA ILE A 126 4.44 12.99 -4.05
C ILE A 126 3.15 13.80 -4.04
N LYS A 127 2.03 13.11 -4.27
CA LYS A 127 0.69 13.64 -4.00
C LYS A 127 0.10 12.89 -2.82
N TYR A 128 -0.45 13.62 -1.86
CA TYR A 128 -1.17 13.07 -0.71
C TYR A 128 -2.43 13.92 -0.44
N GLY A 129 -3.59 13.41 -0.82
CA GLY A 129 -4.84 14.17 -0.86
C GLY A 129 -4.71 15.37 -1.80
N GLN A 130 -4.84 16.59 -1.25
CA GLN A 130 -4.67 17.84 -2.01
C GLN A 130 -3.23 18.36 -2.01
N LEU A 131 -2.35 17.81 -1.16
CA LEU A 131 -0.97 18.24 -1.05
C LEU A 131 -0.13 17.63 -2.19
N VAL A 132 0.65 18.47 -2.86
CA VAL A 132 1.66 18.05 -3.85
C VAL A 132 3.01 18.56 -3.40
N ILE A 133 3.96 17.64 -3.25
CA ILE A 133 5.34 17.89 -2.82
C ILE A 133 6.24 17.54 -3.99
N ASN A 134 7.15 18.46 -4.33
CA ASN A 134 8.21 18.21 -5.30
C ASN A 134 9.56 18.43 -4.62
N VAL A 135 10.47 17.47 -4.78
CA VAL A 135 11.82 17.50 -4.25
C VAL A 135 12.80 17.24 -5.39
N ASN A 136 13.60 18.24 -5.74
CA ASN A 136 14.78 18.11 -6.57
C ASN A 136 16.01 17.73 -5.73
N GLY A 137 16.46 16.48 -5.83
CA GLY A 137 17.64 15.97 -5.12
C GLY A 137 18.98 16.28 -5.81
N GLN A 138 18.99 17.18 -6.79
CA GLN A 138 20.23 17.77 -7.33
C GLN A 138 20.75 18.92 -6.46
N VAL A 139 19.97 19.41 -5.50
CA VAL A 139 20.44 20.34 -4.47
C VAL A 139 21.47 19.64 -3.59
N SER A 140 22.67 20.23 -3.47
CA SER A 140 23.88 19.63 -2.87
C SER A 140 23.62 18.91 -1.55
N ASP A 141 22.81 19.53 -0.69
CA ASP A 141 22.63 19.08 0.70
C ASP A 141 21.46 18.08 0.84
N LEU A 142 20.68 17.89 -0.23
CA LEU A 142 19.54 16.96 -0.26
C LEU A 142 19.87 15.65 -0.98
N GLY A 143 20.99 15.58 -1.70
CA GLY A 143 21.31 14.44 -2.57
C GLY A 143 21.36 13.10 -1.85
N SER A 144 22.10 13.02 -0.74
CA SER A 144 22.22 11.79 0.07
C SER A 144 20.90 11.41 0.72
N LEU A 145 20.18 12.39 1.26
CA LEU A 145 18.86 12.19 1.87
C LEU A 145 17.84 11.65 0.87
N CYS A 146 17.86 12.16 -0.36
CA CYS A 146 17.05 11.63 -1.45
C CYS A 146 17.47 10.21 -1.83
N ASP A 147 18.77 9.89 -1.85
CA ASP A 147 19.23 8.53 -2.13
C ASP A 147 18.73 7.55 -1.07
N GLU A 148 18.79 7.88 0.22
CA GLU A 148 18.27 7.03 1.30
C GLU A 148 16.77 6.76 1.13
N PHE A 149 15.97 7.82 0.96
CA PHE A 149 14.52 7.69 0.75
C PHE A 149 14.17 6.83 -0.48
N ILE A 150 14.86 7.06 -1.60
CA ILE A 150 14.63 6.31 -2.85
C ILE A 150 15.05 4.85 -2.69
N ASN A 151 16.18 4.59 -2.04
CA ASN A 151 16.69 3.23 -1.83
C ASN A 151 15.79 2.40 -0.92
N GLU A 152 15.15 3.02 0.07
CA GLU A 152 14.19 2.34 0.95
C GLU A 152 12.98 1.83 0.15
N ILE A 153 12.41 2.68 -0.71
CA ILE A 153 11.31 2.31 -1.61
C ILE A 153 11.76 1.27 -2.64
N LYS A 154 12.95 1.42 -3.23
CA LYS A 154 13.56 0.43 -4.13
C LYS A 154 13.63 -0.94 -3.45
N THR A 155 14.11 -0.97 -2.21
CA THR A 155 14.28 -2.20 -1.43
C THR A 155 12.92 -2.86 -1.14
N MET A 156 11.91 -2.09 -0.75
CA MET A 156 10.54 -2.60 -0.56
C MET A 156 9.99 -3.27 -1.83
N ILE A 157 10.17 -2.64 -2.99
CA ILE A 157 9.70 -3.15 -4.29
C ILE A 157 10.45 -4.43 -4.69
N ILE A 158 11.78 -4.43 -4.59
CA ILE A 158 12.59 -5.60 -4.95
C ILE A 158 12.26 -6.79 -4.05
N ASN A 159 12.13 -6.55 -2.74
CA ASN A 159 11.81 -7.59 -1.78
C ASN A 159 10.44 -8.21 -2.05
N ASP A 160 9.41 -7.41 -2.36
CA ASP A 160 8.09 -7.94 -2.75
C ASP A 160 8.12 -8.67 -4.10
N GLY A 161 8.86 -8.14 -5.07
CA GLY A 161 9.03 -8.75 -6.40
C GLY A 161 9.69 -10.13 -6.35
N ASN A 162 10.60 -10.33 -5.39
CA ASN A 162 11.30 -11.59 -5.15
C ASN A 162 10.48 -12.60 -4.29
N LYS A 163 9.33 -12.22 -3.74
CA LYS A 163 8.49 -13.16 -3.00
C LYS A 163 7.92 -14.22 -3.95
N THR A 164 8.21 -15.49 -3.66
CA THR A 164 7.61 -16.64 -4.33
C THR A 164 6.19 -16.86 -3.82
N ASN A 165 5.38 -17.66 -4.53
CA ASN A 165 4.04 -18.04 -4.07
C ASN A 165 4.06 -18.72 -2.69
N GLU A 166 5.14 -19.42 -2.35
CA GLU A 166 5.36 -20.02 -1.02
C GLU A 166 5.48 -18.94 0.07
N ASN A 167 6.21 -17.85 -0.18
CA ASN A 167 6.32 -16.73 0.75
C ASN A 167 4.97 -16.02 0.96
N PHE A 168 4.09 -15.99 -0.05
CA PHE A 168 2.73 -15.45 0.10
C PHE A 168 1.84 -16.34 0.97
N ILE A 169 1.95 -17.67 0.82
CA ILE A 169 1.24 -18.62 1.69
C ILE A 169 1.75 -18.50 3.11
N GLU A 170 3.07 -18.42 3.30
CA GLU A 170 3.70 -18.31 4.61
C GLU A 170 3.41 -16.95 5.28
N GLU A 171 3.39 -15.83 4.56
CA GLU A 171 2.95 -14.53 5.12
C GLU A 171 1.46 -14.49 5.46
N ASN A 172 0.60 -15.19 4.71
CA ASN A 172 -0.82 -15.28 5.03
C ASN A 172 -1.08 -16.22 6.21
N ILE A 173 -0.40 -17.37 6.26
CA ILE A 173 -0.42 -18.28 7.40
C ILE A 173 0.14 -17.57 8.63
N ASN A 174 1.27 -16.87 8.51
CA ASN A 174 1.83 -16.09 9.61
C ASN A 174 0.94 -14.90 9.97
N LYS A 175 0.21 -14.25 9.06
CA LYS A 175 -0.81 -13.26 9.46
C LYS A 175 -2.00 -13.91 10.18
N ILE A 176 -2.40 -15.12 9.80
CA ILE A 176 -3.41 -15.91 10.52
C ILE A 176 -2.89 -16.33 11.90
N LEU A 177 -1.59 -16.61 12.04
CA LEU A 177 -0.94 -17.03 13.29
C LEU A 177 -0.42 -15.87 14.17
N SER A 178 -0.14 -14.70 13.58
CA SER A 178 0.49 -13.52 14.20
C SER A 178 -0.43 -12.32 14.30
N THR A 179 -1.67 -12.43 13.83
CA THR A 179 -2.72 -11.59 14.39
C THR A 179 -2.86 -12.01 15.84
N PRO A 180 -2.63 -11.13 16.83
CA PRO A 180 -3.16 -11.40 18.15
C PRO A 180 -4.66 -11.42 17.94
N THR A 181 -5.26 -12.61 17.97
CA THR A 181 -6.68 -12.77 18.20
C THR A 181 -6.99 -11.92 19.42
N PRO A 182 -7.78 -10.82 19.31
CA PRO A 182 -8.41 -10.27 20.50
C PRO A 182 -9.29 -11.37 21.09
N PRO A 183 -9.59 -11.33 22.40
CA PRO A 183 -9.74 -12.49 23.28
C PRO A 183 -11.11 -13.17 23.12
N VAL A 184 -11.47 -13.62 21.91
CA VAL A 184 -12.74 -14.32 21.68
C VAL A 184 -12.72 -15.65 22.44
N ASP A 185 -11.58 -16.32 22.57
CA ASP A 185 -11.50 -17.57 23.32
C ASP A 185 -11.58 -17.35 24.85
N GLU A 186 -10.96 -16.30 25.41
CA GLU A 186 -11.10 -15.99 26.85
C GLU A 186 -12.49 -15.43 27.20
N GLU A 187 -13.07 -14.55 26.37
CA GLU A 187 -14.45 -14.11 26.57
C GLU A 187 -15.44 -15.26 26.41
N PHE A 188 -15.24 -16.13 25.42
CA PHE A 188 -16.06 -17.32 25.24
C PHE A 188 -15.99 -18.23 26.46
N GLU A 189 -14.79 -18.53 26.96
CA GLU A 189 -14.62 -19.33 28.19
C GLU A 189 -15.26 -18.65 29.41
N LYS A 190 -15.09 -17.34 29.55
CA LYS A 190 -15.67 -16.56 30.66
C LYS A 190 -17.20 -16.60 30.63
N TYR A 191 -17.82 -16.34 29.47
CA TYR A 191 -19.27 -16.36 29.34
C TYR A 191 -19.85 -17.78 29.40
N CYS A 192 -19.14 -18.78 28.87
CA CYS A 192 -19.51 -20.19 29.04
C CYS A 192 -19.51 -20.62 30.51
N LYS A 193 -18.50 -20.19 31.30
CA LYS A 193 -18.48 -20.44 32.75
C LYS A 193 -19.63 -19.75 33.47
N LEU A 194 -19.89 -18.47 33.18
CA LEU A 194 -21.01 -17.73 33.79
C LEU A 194 -22.37 -18.35 33.47
N TYR A 195 -22.54 -18.84 32.24
CA TYR A 195 -23.74 -19.55 31.82
C TYR A 195 -23.90 -20.88 32.56
N GLN A 196 -22.81 -21.65 32.67
CA GLN A 196 -22.80 -22.92 33.41
C GLN A 196 -23.06 -22.72 34.91
N ASP A 197 -22.49 -21.68 35.51
CA ASP A 197 -22.70 -21.36 36.93
C ASP A 197 -24.14 -20.92 37.21
N ARG A 198 -24.80 -20.22 36.26
CA ARG A 198 -26.17 -19.70 36.44
C ARG A 198 -27.26 -20.71 36.06
N PHE A 199 -27.08 -21.50 35.00
CA PHE A 199 -28.11 -22.41 34.47
C PHE A 199 -27.75 -23.90 34.64
N GLY A 200 -26.55 -24.24 35.12
CA GLY A 200 -26.10 -25.63 35.31
C GLY A 200 -25.83 -26.39 34.01
N LYS A 201 -25.89 -25.71 32.85
CA LYS A 201 -25.74 -26.31 31.52
C LYS A 201 -24.50 -25.77 30.81
N LYS A 202 -23.85 -26.61 30.00
CA LYS A 202 -22.72 -26.19 29.16
C LYS A 202 -23.25 -25.51 27.91
N ALA A 203 -22.77 -24.29 27.65
CA ALA A 203 -23.02 -23.63 26.38
C ALA A 203 -22.28 -24.38 25.25
N TYR A 204 -22.84 -24.37 24.06
CA TYR A 204 -22.30 -25.04 22.88
C TYR A 204 -22.42 -24.12 21.66
N ILE A 205 -21.66 -24.43 20.62
CA ILE A 205 -21.70 -23.71 19.34
C ILE A 205 -22.61 -24.51 18.40
N ALA A 206 -23.62 -23.85 17.82
CA ALA A 206 -24.53 -24.49 16.87
C ALA A 206 -23.82 -24.82 15.54
N GLU A 207 -23.83 -26.07 15.08
CA GLU A 207 -23.35 -26.46 13.74
C GLU A 207 -24.53 -26.57 12.74
N PRO A 208 -24.32 -26.35 11.42
CA PRO A 208 -23.06 -26.10 10.71
C PRO A 208 -22.70 -24.60 10.52
N GLY A 209 -23.48 -23.67 11.07
CA GLY A 209 -23.36 -22.22 10.77
C GLY A 209 -23.16 -21.28 11.97
N GLY A 210 -22.94 -21.80 13.18
CA GLY A 210 -22.74 -21.01 14.39
C GLY A 210 -21.29 -20.55 14.56
N THR A 211 -21.14 -19.30 14.97
CA THR A 211 -19.84 -18.70 15.33
C THR A 211 -19.76 -18.52 16.85
N ARG A 212 -18.53 -18.47 17.39
CA ARG A 212 -18.30 -18.21 18.84
C ARG A 212 -18.91 -16.88 19.28
N GLU A 213 -18.82 -15.86 18.43
CA GLU A 213 -19.39 -14.53 18.66
C GLU A 213 -20.92 -14.58 18.86
N ARG A 214 -21.64 -15.29 17.97
CA ARG A 214 -23.10 -15.49 18.10
C ARG A 214 -23.47 -16.21 19.38
N THR A 215 -22.64 -17.16 19.79
CA THR A 215 -22.85 -17.92 21.03
C THR A 215 -22.65 -17.03 22.25
N ILE A 216 -21.63 -16.14 22.26
CA ILE A 216 -21.42 -15.15 23.34
C ILE A 216 -22.60 -14.19 23.44
N GLU A 217 -23.11 -13.67 22.32
CA GLU A 217 -24.27 -12.77 22.33
C GLU A 217 -25.53 -13.47 22.86
N ALA A 218 -25.78 -14.71 22.44
CA ALA A 218 -26.90 -15.50 22.95
C ALA A 218 -26.79 -15.76 24.46
N ILE A 219 -25.59 -16.10 24.96
CA ILE A 219 -25.31 -16.27 26.39
C ILE A 219 -25.56 -14.95 27.14
N LYS A 220 -25.08 -13.81 26.63
CA LYS A 220 -25.31 -12.49 27.26
C LYS A 220 -26.80 -12.19 27.41
N ILE A 221 -27.61 -12.48 26.39
CA ILE A 221 -29.08 -12.32 26.46
C ILE A 221 -29.70 -13.25 27.51
N CYS A 222 -29.25 -14.51 27.59
CA CYS A 222 -29.74 -15.44 28.61
C CYS A 222 -29.39 -14.97 30.03
N LEU A 223 -28.17 -14.47 30.23
CA LEU A 223 -27.72 -13.95 31.52
C LEU A 223 -28.47 -12.67 31.94
N ASP A 224 -28.76 -11.77 30.98
CA ASP A 224 -29.49 -10.51 31.21
C ASP A 224 -30.97 -10.73 31.53
N LYS A 225 -31.62 -11.62 30.77
CA LYS A 225 -33.04 -11.99 30.99
C LYS A 225 -33.22 -13.00 32.11
N ASN A 226 -32.14 -13.60 32.61
CA ASN A 226 -32.14 -14.69 33.60
C ASN A 226 -33.03 -15.88 33.20
N GLU A 227 -33.10 -16.17 31.91
CA GLU A 227 -33.86 -17.27 31.32
C GLU A 227 -32.95 -18.06 30.36
N ASP A 228 -33.06 -19.39 30.40
CA ASP A 228 -32.34 -20.29 29.49
C ASP A 228 -33.03 -20.30 28.11
N LEU A 229 -32.54 -19.44 27.22
CA LEU A 229 -33.04 -19.29 25.85
C LEU A 229 -31.97 -19.62 24.81
N LEU A 230 -30.89 -20.28 25.20
CA LEU A 230 -29.71 -20.46 24.35
C LEU A 230 -30.06 -21.22 23.07
N ASP A 231 -30.83 -22.30 23.18
CA ASP A 231 -31.28 -23.10 22.04
C ASP A 231 -32.17 -22.30 21.08
N LYS A 232 -33.07 -21.47 21.63
CA LYS A 232 -34.01 -20.64 20.86
C LYS A 232 -33.29 -19.50 20.12
N LEU A 233 -32.24 -18.96 20.72
CA LEU A 233 -31.43 -17.88 20.14
C LEU A 233 -30.46 -18.40 19.08
N LEU A 234 -29.93 -19.62 19.26
CA LEU A 234 -29.02 -20.25 18.31
C LEU A 234 -29.75 -20.92 17.13
N TYR A 235 -30.99 -21.37 17.33
CA TYR A 235 -31.85 -21.96 16.28
C TYR A 235 -33.20 -21.22 16.18
N PRO A 236 -33.22 -19.97 15.68
CA PRO A 236 -34.46 -19.21 15.54
C PRO A 236 -35.43 -19.80 14.50
N ASN A 237 -35.01 -20.77 13.69
CA ASN A 237 -35.81 -21.43 12.64
C ASN A 237 -36.28 -22.84 12.98
N ASN A 238 -36.19 -23.29 14.23
CA ASN A 238 -36.86 -24.52 14.64
C ASN A 238 -38.31 -24.20 15.08
N ASP A 239 -39.13 -23.74 14.13
CA ASP A 239 -40.56 -24.04 14.19
C ASP A 239 -40.70 -25.55 13.94
N ASP A 240 -41.07 -26.27 15.00
CA ASP A 240 -41.73 -27.58 14.98
C ASP A 240 -41.41 -28.51 13.80
N ASN A 241 -40.27 -29.20 13.86
CA ASN A 241 -40.17 -30.59 13.41
C ASN A 241 -38.76 -31.14 13.70
N ILE A 242 -38.64 -31.97 14.73
CA ILE A 242 -38.26 -33.38 14.64
C ILE A 242 -38.64 -34.01 15.99
N LEU A 243 -39.60 -34.93 15.93
CA LEU A 243 -40.01 -35.82 17.01
C LEU A 243 -38.84 -36.70 17.49
N TYR A 244 -38.80 -36.90 18.81
CA TYR A 244 -38.27 -38.05 19.59
C TYR A 244 -37.09 -38.85 19.02
#